data_AF-A0A9P4QPH5-F1
#
_entry.id   AF-A0A9P4QPH5-F1
#
_cell.length_a   1.000
_cell.length_b   1.000
_cell.length_c   1.000
_cell.angle_alpha   90.00
_cell.angle_beta   90.00
_cell.angle_gamma   90.00
#
_symmetry.space_group_name_H-M   'P 1'
#
loop_
_entity.id
_entity.type
_entity.pdbx_description
1 polymer ?
#
loop_
_entity_poly.entity_id
_entity_poly.type
_entity_poly.pdbx_seq_one_letter_code
_entity_poly.pdbx_strand_id
1 'polypeptide(L)'
;MAVPRFLLAAPFLALSILAFILMDIPSLIRDFPPPGESGVINWPGGSLPILQKFHYAKFLDVVMRDITVGFAPSTLGYDDQSRWQMIGFLNDCGPPTLFSQIAQIGGGGVVVPLFFFFHVLTSSPETHARRGPSRRTNLRDSWLYLPLVLAFHSVPVYLMYFAPTLETRHYWTWFWQLFPVRISLGYHAVLAVMAITGLSFRPFVPGFRYITALISILAPFIVISAGMYLFTLVKAPYTLTQIFIPSTYDDVVKHDWVLRMRRILQWDEIIIFGSGLLWLAWKAGWDRMRPARLGLSAAAVLVFGPGAGFALLWLAIERGSANEEKEKKAKDKGRAR
;
A
#
# COMPACT_ATOMS: atom_id res chain seq x y z
N MET A 1 27.58 -21.71 -5.73
CA MET A 1 27.90 -20.26 -5.86
C MET A 1 26.72 -19.45 -5.34
N ALA A 2 26.95 -18.45 -4.49
CA ALA A 2 25.89 -17.56 -4.05
C ALA A 2 25.52 -16.62 -5.21
N VAL A 3 24.23 -16.51 -5.54
CA VAL A 3 23.75 -15.55 -6.54
C VAL A 3 24.04 -14.13 -6.03
N PRO A 4 24.71 -13.26 -6.80
CA PRO A 4 24.92 -11.87 -6.42
C PRO A 4 23.61 -11.17 -6.08
N ARG A 5 23.56 -10.42 -4.98
CA ARG A 5 22.34 -9.71 -4.53
C ARG A 5 21.76 -8.79 -5.58
N PHE A 6 22.63 -8.15 -6.35
CA PHE A 6 22.20 -7.29 -7.44
C PHE A 6 21.32 -8.04 -8.44
N LEU A 7 21.64 -9.31 -8.77
CA LEU A 7 20.80 -10.13 -9.65
C LEU A 7 19.46 -10.50 -9.02
N LEU A 8 19.43 -10.72 -7.69
CA LEU A 8 18.17 -10.97 -6.97
C LEU A 8 17.31 -9.69 -6.84
N ALA A 9 17.94 -8.52 -6.77
CA ALA A 9 17.27 -7.23 -6.66
C ALA A 9 16.83 -6.68 -8.02
N ALA A 10 17.54 -7.00 -9.10
CA ALA A 10 17.34 -6.47 -10.46
C ALA A 10 15.88 -6.54 -10.95
N PRO A 11 15.09 -7.60 -10.69
CA PRO A 11 13.67 -7.61 -11.06
C PRO A 11 12.87 -6.43 -10.50
N PHE A 12 13.16 -5.99 -9.28
CA PHE A 12 12.47 -4.85 -8.68
C PHE A 12 12.84 -3.52 -9.34
N LEU A 13 14.11 -3.35 -9.72
CA LEU A 13 14.54 -2.18 -10.50
C LEU A 13 13.88 -2.18 -11.88
N ALA A 14 13.82 -3.34 -12.54
CA ALA A 14 13.17 -3.48 -13.84
C ALA A 14 11.67 -3.14 -13.76
N LEU A 15 10.98 -3.61 -12.70
CA LEU A 15 9.57 -3.27 -12.44
C LEU A 15 9.37 -1.77 -12.19
N SER A 16 10.27 -1.10 -11.47
CA SER A 16 10.20 0.35 -11.28
C SER A 16 10.37 1.13 -12.59
N ILE A 17 11.36 0.76 -13.41
CA ILE A 17 11.58 1.38 -14.73
C ILE A 17 10.37 1.14 -15.63
N LEU A 18 9.83 -0.09 -15.63
CA LEU A 18 8.64 -0.45 -16.38
C LEU A 18 7.43 0.39 -15.92
N ALA A 19 7.23 0.56 -14.61
CA ALA A 19 6.17 1.41 -14.07
C ALA A 19 6.30 2.85 -14.56
N PHE A 20 7.51 3.40 -14.49
CA PHE A 20 7.78 4.77 -14.93
C PHE A 20 7.40 4.97 -16.41
N ILE A 21 7.76 4.01 -17.26
CA ILE A 21 7.42 4.03 -18.70
C ILE A 21 5.92 3.84 -18.93
N LEU A 22 5.30 2.84 -18.27
CA LEU A 22 3.90 2.49 -18.53
C LEU A 22 2.92 3.51 -17.98
N MET A 23 3.23 4.14 -16.86
CA MET A 23 2.40 5.18 -16.25
C MET A 23 2.60 6.51 -16.98
N ASP A 24 3.82 6.85 -17.43
CA ASP A 24 4.08 8.06 -18.24
C ASP A 24 3.49 9.35 -17.61
N ILE A 25 3.58 9.46 -16.28
CA ILE A 25 3.18 10.64 -15.50
C ILE A 25 3.83 11.93 -16.04
N PRO A 26 5.13 11.95 -16.44
CA PRO A 26 5.74 13.18 -16.95
C PRO A 26 5.03 13.74 -18.18
N SER A 27 4.62 12.88 -19.11
CA SER A 27 3.89 13.33 -20.30
C SER A 27 2.47 13.76 -19.94
N LEU A 28 1.80 13.13 -18.96
CA LEU A 28 0.53 13.62 -18.44
C LEU A 28 0.66 15.05 -17.90
N ILE A 29 1.70 15.34 -17.11
CA ILE A 29 1.96 16.69 -16.56
C ILE A 29 2.30 17.69 -17.68
N ARG A 30 2.98 17.24 -18.75
CA ARG A 30 3.35 18.08 -19.89
C ARG A 30 2.15 18.39 -20.79
N ASP A 31 1.32 17.40 -21.07
CA ASP A 31 0.31 17.44 -22.13
C ASP A 31 -1.01 18.08 -21.67
N PHE A 32 -1.21 18.22 -20.35
CA PHE A 32 -2.41 18.80 -19.76
C PHE A 32 -2.06 19.97 -18.85
N PRO A 33 -2.89 21.02 -18.80
CA PRO A 33 -2.69 22.10 -17.84
C PRO A 33 -2.74 21.54 -16.41
N PRO A 34 -1.99 22.13 -15.45
CA PRO A 34 -2.06 21.74 -14.06
C PRO A 34 -3.53 21.69 -13.61
N PRO A 35 -4.02 20.55 -13.10
CA PRO A 35 -5.43 20.41 -12.78
C PRO A 35 -5.91 21.41 -11.72
N GLY A 36 -4.99 21.95 -10.92
CA GLY A 36 -5.24 23.02 -9.96
C GLY A 36 -5.27 24.44 -10.52
N GLU A 37 -4.96 24.66 -11.79
CA GLU A 37 -4.82 26.00 -12.41
C GLU A 37 -6.15 26.75 -12.49
N SER A 38 -7.22 26.08 -12.90
CA SER A 38 -8.57 26.67 -12.99
C SER A 38 -9.17 27.02 -11.62
N GLY A 39 -8.64 26.42 -10.54
CA GLY A 39 -9.25 26.47 -9.21
C GLY A 39 -10.57 25.71 -9.10
N VAL A 40 -11.01 25.00 -10.14
CA VAL A 40 -12.30 24.26 -10.19
C VAL A 40 -12.13 22.95 -10.96
N ILE A 41 -12.59 21.84 -10.38
CA ILE A 41 -12.71 20.54 -11.06
C ILE A 41 -14.00 20.56 -11.86
N ASN A 42 -13.94 20.38 -13.18
CA ASN A 42 -15.11 20.37 -14.06
C ASN A 42 -15.25 19.01 -14.75
N TRP A 43 -16.49 18.51 -14.88
CA TRP A 43 -16.84 17.32 -15.65
C TRP A 43 -18.24 17.50 -16.28
N PRO A 44 -18.65 16.68 -17.27
CA PRO A 44 -19.92 16.89 -17.99
C PRO A 44 -21.20 16.96 -17.13
N GLY A 45 -21.15 16.51 -15.88
CA GLY A 45 -22.28 16.48 -14.95
C GLY A 45 -22.15 17.40 -13.74
N GLY A 46 -21.10 18.23 -13.65
CA GLY A 46 -20.92 19.09 -12.49
C GLY A 46 -19.56 19.76 -12.39
N SER A 47 -19.42 20.57 -11.35
CA SER A 47 -18.16 21.20 -10.99
C SER A 47 -17.99 21.27 -9.48
N LEU A 48 -16.74 21.36 -9.03
CA LEU A 48 -16.40 21.48 -7.62
C LEU A 48 -15.20 22.43 -7.45
N PRO A 49 -15.31 23.49 -6.63
CA PRO A 49 -14.18 24.36 -6.31
C PRO A 49 -13.05 23.57 -5.64
N ILE A 50 -11.82 23.80 -6.08
CA ILE A 50 -10.62 23.22 -5.49
C ILE A 50 -10.24 24.01 -4.25
N LEU A 51 -10.01 23.32 -3.12
CA LEU A 51 -9.51 23.95 -1.90
C LEU A 51 -8.15 24.61 -2.18
N GLN A 52 -8.07 25.93 -1.98
CA GLN A 52 -6.86 26.69 -2.27
C GLN A 52 -5.85 26.70 -1.12
N LYS A 53 -6.36 26.51 0.11
CA LYS A 53 -5.59 26.52 1.36
C LYS A 53 -6.12 25.41 2.25
N PHE A 54 -5.32 24.39 2.52
CA PHE A 54 -5.73 23.26 3.36
C PHE A 54 -4.71 22.94 4.44
N HIS A 55 -3.43 22.86 4.06
CA HIS A 55 -2.32 22.62 4.97
C HIS A 55 -1.75 23.91 5.58
N TYR A 56 -2.22 25.07 5.13
CA TYR A 56 -1.74 26.40 5.56
C TYR A 56 -0.24 26.61 5.29
N ALA A 57 0.32 25.85 4.35
CA ALA A 57 1.70 25.94 3.90
C ALA A 57 1.69 26.05 2.38
N LYS A 58 2.00 27.25 1.85
CA LYS A 58 1.84 27.58 0.42
C LYS A 58 2.46 26.54 -0.52
N PHE A 59 3.71 26.12 -0.26
CA PHE A 59 4.39 25.12 -1.07
C PHE A 59 3.64 23.77 -1.06
N LEU A 60 3.21 23.33 0.12
CA LEU A 60 2.52 22.07 0.30
C LEU A 60 1.13 22.08 -0.36
N ASP A 61 0.40 23.18 -0.21
CA ASP A 61 -0.91 23.39 -0.84
C ASP A 61 -0.82 23.47 -2.37
N VAL A 62 0.32 23.90 -2.93
CA VAL A 62 0.53 23.87 -4.39
C VAL A 62 0.75 22.44 -4.87
N VAL A 63 1.70 21.71 -4.26
CA VAL A 63 2.03 20.34 -4.68
C VAL A 63 0.85 19.38 -4.46
N MET A 64 0.21 19.42 -3.29
CA MET A 64 -0.87 18.49 -2.94
C MET A 64 -2.15 18.74 -3.71
N ARG A 65 -2.33 19.92 -4.30
CA ARG A 65 -3.48 20.25 -5.12
C ARG A 65 -3.56 19.39 -6.37
N ASP A 66 -2.51 19.40 -7.18
CA ASP A 66 -2.50 18.68 -8.45
C ASP A 66 -2.57 17.16 -8.20
N ILE A 67 -1.90 16.69 -7.15
CA ILE A 67 -2.01 15.29 -6.70
C ILE A 67 -3.46 14.99 -6.32
N THR A 68 -4.10 15.81 -5.46
CA THR A 68 -5.50 15.61 -5.04
C THR A 68 -6.47 15.57 -6.22
N VAL A 69 -6.29 16.46 -7.21
CA VAL A 69 -7.16 16.49 -8.40
C VAL A 69 -6.92 15.27 -9.29
N GLY A 70 -5.71 14.70 -9.32
CA GLY A 70 -5.45 13.40 -9.96
C GLY A 70 -6.36 12.27 -9.44
N PHE A 71 -6.75 12.32 -8.15
CA PHE A 71 -7.69 11.35 -7.56
C PHE A 71 -9.17 11.74 -7.70
N ALA A 72 -9.47 12.93 -8.23
CA ALA A 72 -10.84 13.42 -8.35
C ALA A 72 -11.76 12.52 -9.20
N PRO A 73 -11.33 11.93 -10.35
CA PRO A 73 -12.20 11.07 -11.13
C PRO A 73 -12.82 9.93 -10.32
N SER A 74 -12.00 9.25 -9.51
CA SER A 74 -12.45 8.15 -8.67
C SER A 74 -13.20 8.62 -7.42
N THR A 75 -12.65 9.61 -6.69
CA THR A 75 -13.19 10.03 -5.39
C THR A 75 -14.50 10.79 -5.53
N LEU A 76 -14.63 11.65 -6.55
CA LEU A 76 -15.88 12.35 -6.87
C LEU A 76 -16.85 11.47 -7.68
N GLY A 77 -16.35 10.41 -8.32
CA GLY A 77 -17.17 9.40 -8.98
C GLY A 77 -17.71 9.82 -10.35
N TYR A 78 -17.12 10.84 -10.98
CA TYR A 78 -17.42 11.15 -12.39
C TYR A 78 -16.66 10.23 -13.36
N ASP A 79 -15.73 9.43 -12.84
CA ASP A 79 -15.26 8.20 -13.48
C ASP A 79 -15.62 7.00 -12.60
N ASP A 80 -16.79 6.39 -12.87
CA ASP A 80 -17.30 5.28 -12.06
C ASP A 80 -16.40 4.03 -12.13
N GLN A 81 -15.78 3.75 -13.28
CA GLN A 81 -14.86 2.61 -13.40
C GLN A 81 -13.61 2.80 -12.53
N SER A 82 -12.99 3.98 -12.56
CA SER A 82 -11.85 4.27 -11.68
C SER A 82 -12.27 4.29 -10.21
N ARG A 83 -13.49 4.74 -9.89
CA ARG A 83 -14.03 4.68 -8.53
C ARG A 83 -14.02 3.25 -7.97
N TRP A 84 -14.55 2.27 -8.72
CA TRP A 84 -14.56 0.88 -8.28
C TRP A 84 -13.18 0.27 -8.10
N GLN A 85 -12.24 0.64 -8.97
CA GLN A 85 -10.84 0.24 -8.85
C GLN A 85 -10.23 0.80 -7.56
N MET A 86 -10.32 2.12 -7.37
CA MET A 86 -9.61 2.82 -6.30
C MET A 86 -10.17 2.53 -4.91
N ILE A 87 -11.45 2.19 -4.81
CA ILE A 87 -12.09 1.72 -3.57
C ILE A 87 -11.38 0.46 -3.03
N GLY A 88 -11.00 -0.48 -3.90
CA GLY A 88 -10.21 -1.65 -3.51
C GLY A 88 -8.76 -1.26 -3.27
N PHE A 89 -8.12 -0.67 -4.28
CA PHE A 89 -6.69 -0.35 -4.27
C PHE A 89 -6.25 0.47 -3.04
N LEU A 90 -6.98 1.54 -2.69
CA LEU A 90 -6.60 2.38 -1.55
C LEU A 90 -6.82 1.71 -0.19
N ASN A 91 -7.61 0.63 -0.11
CA ASN A 91 -7.80 -0.12 1.13
C ASN A 91 -6.82 -1.28 1.30
N ASP A 92 -6.01 -1.58 0.30
CA ASP A 92 -5.03 -2.67 0.30
C ASP A 92 -3.69 -2.26 0.95
N CYS A 93 -3.79 -1.46 2.01
CA CYS A 93 -2.75 -0.63 2.64
C CYS A 93 -1.36 -1.29 2.79
N GLY A 94 -0.33 -0.60 2.29
CA GLY A 94 1.07 -0.82 2.63
C GLY A 94 1.51 -0.05 3.88
N PRO A 95 2.65 -0.40 4.52
CA PRO A 95 3.10 0.26 5.75
C PRO A 95 3.40 1.76 5.53
N PRO A 96 3.12 2.63 6.52
CA PRO A 96 3.43 4.04 6.46
C PRO A 96 4.94 4.25 6.57
N THR A 97 5.54 4.77 5.49
CA THR A 97 6.98 5.08 5.44
C THR A 97 7.19 6.38 4.67
N LEU A 98 8.41 6.93 4.74
CA LEU A 98 8.84 8.03 3.85
C LEU A 98 8.60 7.68 2.36
N PHE A 99 8.85 6.42 1.97
CA PHE A 99 8.58 5.94 0.62
C PHE A 99 7.09 6.01 0.26
N SER A 100 6.18 5.85 1.24
CA SER A 100 4.75 6.00 1.00
C SER A 100 4.36 7.45 0.69
N GLN A 101 5.07 8.45 1.24
CA GLN A 101 4.84 9.85 0.88
C GLN A 101 5.41 10.18 -0.51
N ILE A 102 6.58 9.63 -0.84
CA ILE A 102 7.18 9.77 -2.19
C ILE A 102 6.27 9.11 -3.24
N ALA A 103 5.67 7.97 -2.90
CA ALA A 103 4.71 7.26 -3.75
C ALA A 103 3.46 8.11 -4.09
N GLN A 104 3.02 9.02 -3.22
CA GLN A 104 1.92 9.94 -3.55
C GLN A 104 2.29 10.93 -4.67
N ILE A 105 3.58 11.23 -4.83
CA ILE A 105 4.07 12.20 -5.82
C ILE A 105 4.41 11.50 -7.14
N GLY A 106 5.14 10.37 -7.07
CA GLY A 106 5.67 9.67 -8.25
C GLY A 106 4.91 8.39 -8.64
N GLY A 107 3.86 8.04 -7.91
CA GLY A 107 3.14 6.77 -8.01
C GLY A 107 3.81 5.62 -7.26
N GLY A 108 3.01 4.76 -6.62
CA GLY A 108 3.52 3.66 -5.82
C GLY A 108 4.18 2.55 -6.64
N GLY A 109 3.74 2.33 -7.88
CA GLY A 109 4.28 1.36 -8.82
C GLY A 109 5.72 1.65 -9.19
N VAL A 110 6.15 2.91 -9.15
CA VAL A 110 7.56 3.28 -9.32
C VAL A 110 8.33 3.11 -8.01
N VAL A 111 7.78 3.62 -6.92
CA VAL A 111 8.50 3.80 -5.65
C VAL A 111 8.60 2.52 -4.82
N VAL A 112 7.55 1.70 -4.78
CA VAL A 112 7.50 0.46 -3.99
C VAL A 112 8.52 -0.58 -4.48
N PRO A 113 8.66 -0.86 -5.79
CA PRO A 113 9.72 -1.75 -6.26
C PRO A 113 11.12 -1.18 -5.97
N LEU A 114 11.33 0.15 -6.05
CA LEU A 114 12.62 0.74 -5.66
C LEU A 114 12.93 0.51 -4.18
N PHE A 115 11.93 0.68 -3.32
CA PHE A 115 12.08 0.34 -1.91
C PHE A 115 12.50 -1.13 -1.74
N PHE A 116 11.86 -2.07 -2.44
CA PHE A 116 12.25 -3.48 -2.39
C PHE A 116 13.65 -3.73 -2.97
N PHE A 117 14.03 -3.08 -4.06
CA PHE A 117 15.39 -3.14 -4.63
C PHE A 117 16.44 -2.77 -3.58
N PHE A 118 16.30 -1.59 -2.95
CA PHE A 118 17.23 -1.15 -1.91
C PHE A 118 17.20 -2.04 -0.68
N HIS A 119 16.01 -2.50 -0.28
CA HIS A 119 15.87 -3.41 0.84
C HIS A 119 16.60 -4.75 0.59
N VAL A 120 16.50 -5.31 -0.61
CA VAL A 120 17.22 -6.55 -0.99
C VAL A 120 18.72 -6.32 -1.00
N LEU A 121 19.20 -5.20 -1.54
CA LEU A 121 20.63 -4.89 -1.60
C LEU A 121 21.25 -4.68 -0.21
N THR A 122 20.57 -3.94 0.65
CA THR A 122 21.08 -3.50 1.97
C THR A 122 20.88 -4.54 3.07
N SER A 123 20.00 -5.53 2.86
CA SER A 123 19.81 -6.64 3.80
C SER A 123 21.11 -7.46 3.94
N SER A 124 21.66 -7.53 5.17
CA SER A 124 22.90 -8.29 5.47
C SER A 124 22.79 -9.80 5.13
N PRO A 125 23.91 -10.49 4.78
CA PRO A 125 23.87 -11.92 4.47
C PRO A 125 23.52 -12.75 5.72
N GLU A 126 23.87 -12.23 6.89
CA GLU A 126 23.49 -12.80 8.17
C GLU A 126 21.99 -12.70 8.42
N THR A 127 21.30 -11.73 7.83
CA THR A 127 19.82 -11.62 7.86
C THR A 127 19.15 -12.71 7.03
N HIS A 128 19.85 -13.30 6.05
CA HIS A 128 19.41 -14.51 5.32
C HIS A 128 19.70 -15.80 6.11
N ALA A 129 20.80 -15.84 6.86
CA ALA A 129 21.24 -17.01 7.62
C ALA A 129 20.59 -17.14 9.02
N ARG A 130 20.24 -16.02 9.68
CA ARG A 130 19.60 -15.99 11.00
C ARG A 130 18.08 -16.00 10.87
N ARG A 131 17.52 -17.21 10.79
CA ARG A 131 16.15 -17.49 11.27
C ARG A 131 16.11 -17.24 12.78
N GLY A 132 15.74 -16.04 13.22
CA GLY A 132 15.74 -15.70 14.64
C GLY A 132 14.88 -14.50 15.03
N PRO A 133 14.71 -14.25 16.34
CA PRO A 133 13.83 -13.19 16.87
C PRO A 133 14.15 -11.78 16.36
N SER A 134 15.38 -11.54 15.90
CA SER A 134 15.87 -10.25 15.40
C SER A 134 15.23 -9.79 14.08
N ARG A 135 14.47 -10.66 13.38
CA ARG A 135 13.73 -10.32 12.16
C ARG A 135 12.24 -10.08 12.40
N ARG A 136 11.76 -10.29 13.63
CA ARG A 136 10.34 -10.16 13.95
C ARG A 136 9.94 -8.70 13.91
N THR A 137 8.73 -8.45 13.44
CA THR A 137 8.12 -7.13 13.51
C THR A 137 8.08 -6.67 14.97
N ASN A 138 8.46 -5.42 15.23
CA ASN A 138 8.32 -4.84 16.56
C ASN A 138 6.82 -4.68 16.88
N LEU A 139 6.30 -5.63 17.65
CA LEU A 139 4.87 -5.69 17.99
C LEU A 139 4.42 -4.48 18.80
N ARG A 140 5.27 -3.92 19.67
CA ARG A 140 4.92 -2.73 20.45
C ARG A 140 4.63 -1.58 19.51
N ASP A 141 5.56 -1.29 18.61
CA ASP A 141 5.42 -0.19 17.66
C ASP A 141 4.24 -0.46 16.72
N SER A 142 4.10 -1.69 16.22
CA SER A 142 2.97 -2.05 15.36
C SER A 142 1.59 -1.85 16.02
N TRP A 143 1.47 -2.12 17.31
CA TRP A 143 0.24 -1.83 18.05
C TRP A 143 -0.02 -0.33 18.21
N LEU A 144 1.02 0.50 18.31
CA LEU A 144 0.87 1.96 18.30
C LEU A 144 0.51 2.47 16.91
N TYR A 145 1.06 1.87 15.85
CA TYR A 145 0.76 2.21 14.46
C TYR A 145 -0.66 1.84 14.05
N LEU A 146 -1.21 0.71 14.52
CA LEU A 146 -2.54 0.23 14.15
C LEU A 146 -3.64 1.32 14.26
N PRO A 147 -3.91 1.92 15.43
CA PRO A 147 -4.96 2.94 15.55
C PRO A 147 -4.65 4.19 14.72
N LEU A 148 -3.38 4.54 14.52
CA LEU A 148 -2.97 5.67 13.69
C LEU A 148 -3.25 5.43 12.21
N VAL A 149 -2.96 4.23 11.68
CA VAL A 149 -3.29 3.86 10.29
C VAL A 149 -4.81 3.79 10.10
N LEU A 150 -5.55 3.27 11.08
CA LEU A 150 -7.02 3.29 10.99
C LEU A 150 -7.56 4.74 10.96
N ALA A 151 -7.08 5.60 11.86
CA ALA A 151 -7.58 6.98 11.98
C ALA A 151 -7.15 7.91 10.84
N PHE A 152 -5.90 7.82 10.39
CA PHE A 152 -5.32 8.77 9.44
C PHE A 152 -5.25 8.25 8.00
N HIS A 153 -5.51 6.96 7.77
CA HIS A 153 -5.59 6.39 6.43
C HIS A 153 -6.96 5.76 6.16
N SER A 154 -7.35 4.72 6.90
CA SER A 154 -8.52 3.90 6.55
C SER A 154 -9.85 4.66 6.67
N VAL A 155 -10.03 5.43 7.75
CA VAL A 155 -11.21 6.29 7.92
C VAL A 155 -11.28 7.38 6.83
N PRO A 156 -10.20 8.15 6.54
CA PRO A 156 -10.20 9.07 5.42
C PRO A 156 -10.52 8.43 4.07
N VAL A 157 -9.95 7.26 3.75
CA VAL A 157 -10.28 6.53 2.51
C VAL A 157 -11.78 6.24 2.45
N TYR A 158 -12.36 5.71 3.54
CA TYR A 158 -13.81 5.49 3.59
C TYR A 158 -14.59 6.79 3.31
N LEU A 159 -14.21 7.91 3.94
CA LEU A 159 -14.91 9.18 3.77
C LEU A 159 -14.70 9.81 2.38
N MET A 160 -13.56 9.57 1.72
CA MET A 160 -13.31 9.97 0.34
C MET A 160 -14.32 9.37 -0.65
N TYR A 161 -14.82 8.16 -0.37
CA TYR A 161 -15.74 7.47 -1.28
C TYR A 161 -17.19 7.52 -0.81
N PHE A 162 -17.45 7.45 0.49
CA PHE A 162 -18.79 7.24 1.04
C PHE A 162 -19.39 8.46 1.74
N ALA A 163 -18.66 9.56 1.89
CA ALA A 163 -19.27 10.79 2.39
C ALA A 163 -20.42 11.24 1.46
N PRO A 164 -21.49 11.84 2.01
CA PRO A 164 -22.71 12.13 1.25
C PRO A 164 -22.53 13.23 0.21
N THR A 165 -21.66 14.22 0.46
CA THR A 165 -21.44 15.35 -0.46
C THR A 165 -20.08 15.30 -1.14
N LEU A 166 -19.99 15.86 -2.35
CA LEU A 166 -18.74 15.93 -3.10
C LEU A 166 -17.72 16.84 -2.44
N GLU A 167 -18.14 17.94 -1.78
CA GLU A 167 -17.21 18.80 -1.02
C GLU A 167 -16.55 18.00 0.12
N THR A 168 -17.35 17.20 0.83
CA THR A 168 -16.86 16.40 1.96
C THR A 168 -15.87 15.34 1.46
N ARG A 169 -16.17 14.67 0.35
CA ARG A 169 -15.23 13.71 -0.27
C ARG A 169 -13.92 14.39 -0.66
N HIS A 170 -13.98 15.54 -1.31
CA HIS A 170 -12.81 16.31 -1.71
C HIS A 170 -11.96 16.75 -0.51
N TYR A 171 -12.59 17.21 0.57
CA TYR A 171 -11.91 17.52 1.84
C TYR A 171 -11.13 16.31 2.37
N TRP A 172 -11.77 15.13 2.39
CA TRP A 172 -11.10 13.92 2.88
C TRP A 172 -10.01 13.42 1.94
N THR A 173 -10.11 13.67 0.63
CA THR A 173 -9.01 13.40 -0.30
C THR A 173 -7.79 14.26 0.05
N TRP A 174 -7.97 15.57 0.27
CA TRP A 174 -6.91 16.46 0.75
C TRP A 174 -6.32 16.02 2.10
N PHE A 175 -7.18 15.62 3.04
CA PHE A 175 -6.73 15.09 4.32
C PHE A 175 -5.93 13.80 4.16
N TRP A 176 -6.29 12.93 3.23
CA TRP A 176 -5.62 11.67 3.02
C TRP A 176 -4.26 11.81 2.33
N GLN A 177 -4.04 12.80 1.45
CA GLN A 177 -2.78 12.92 0.68
C GLN A 177 -1.48 12.96 1.53
N LEU A 178 -1.55 13.43 2.78
CA LEU A 178 -0.41 13.39 3.73
C LEU A 178 -0.60 12.37 4.85
N PHE A 179 -1.37 11.30 4.63
CA PHE A 179 -1.55 10.26 5.64
C PHE A 179 -0.20 9.72 6.17
N PRO A 180 0.87 9.51 5.38
CA PRO A 180 2.13 8.98 5.91
C PRO A 180 2.77 9.95 6.91
N VAL A 181 2.74 11.25 6.62
CA VAL A 181 3.24 12.31 7.50
C VAL A 181 2.38 12.39 8.76
N ARG A 182 1.05 12.37 8.63
CA ARG A 182 0.12 12.43 9.78
C ARG A 182 0.29 11.24 10.71
N ILE A 183 0.40 10.02 10.18
CA ILE A 183 0.69 8.82 10.96
C ILE A 183 2.04 8.93 11.66
N SER A 184 3.08 9.39 10.96
CA SER A 184 4.42 9.55 11.53
C SER A 184 4.43 10.58 12.67
N LEU A 185 3.78 11.73 12.48
CA LEU A 185 3.64 12.75 13.53
C LEU A 185 2.84 12.21 14.73
N GLY A 186 1.73 11.53 14.48
CA GLY A 186 0.93 10.89 15.52
C GLY A 186 1.72 9.86 16.33
N TYR A 187 2.53 9.05 15.66
CA TYR A 187 3.39 8.06 16.30
C TYR A 187 4.40 8.72 17.25
N HIS A 188 5.12 9.74 16.78
CA HIS A 188 6.11 10.45 17.60
C HIS A 188 5.45 11.26 18.72
N ALA A 189 4.25 11.82 18.49
CA ALA A 189 3.48 12.49 19.54
C ALA A 189 3.09 11.51 20.65
N VAL A 190 2.62 10.30 20.31
CA VAL A 190 2.33 9.25 21.29
C VAL A 190 3.59 8.86 22.08
N LEU A 191 4.72 8.67 21.40
CA LEU A 191 5.99 8.37 22.07
C LEU A 191 6.44 9.49 23.02
N ALA A 192 6.30 10.76 22.62
CA ALA A 192 6.63 11.90 23.45
C ALA A 192 5.75 11.98 24.70
N VAL A 193 4.43 11.77 24.56
CA VAL A 193 3.50 11.72 25.69
C VAL A 193 3.87 10.58 26.64
N MET A 194 4.17 9.39 26.13
CA MET A 194 4.62 8.26 26.95
C MET A 194 5.92 8.57 27.71
N ALA A 195 6.87 9.25 27.07
CA ALA A 195 8.13 9.65 27.69
C ALA A 195 7.92 10.66 28.83
N ILE A 196 7.03 11.66 28.63
CA ILE A 196 6.74 12.70 29.62
C ILE A 196 5.94 12.14 30.81
N THR A 197 4.96 11.28 30.53
CA THR A 197 4.03 10.76 31.55
C THR A 197 4.56 9.52 32.29
N GLY A 198 5.65 8.91 31.81
CA GLY A 198 6.14 7.63 32.31
C GLY A 198 5.22 6.45 31.98
N LEU A 199 4.17 6.64 31.18
CA LEU A 199 3.28 5.57 30.76
C LEU A 199 4.03 4.55 29.90
N SER A 200 3.99 3.28 30.30
CA SER A 200 4.54 2.19 29.50
C SER A 200 3.42 1.42 28.81
N PHE A 201 3.48 1.36 27.48
CA PHE A 201 2.56 0.56 26.68
C PHE A 201 3.14 -0.84 26.55
N ARG A 202 2.57 -1.76 27.32
CA ARG A 202 2.84 -3.19 27.21
C ARG A 202 1.57 -3.84 26.64
N PRO A 203 1.46 -4.01 25.32
CA PRO A 203 0.27 -4.59 24.71
C PRO A 203 0.05 -6.07 25.05
N PHE A 204 0.85 -6.65 25.97
CA PHE A 204 0.97 -8.08 26.16
C PHE A 204 0.64 -8.53 27.57
N VAL A 205 -0.34 -9.43 27.65
CA VAL A 205 -0.52 -10.36 28.75
C VAL A 205 0.57 -11.45 28.65
N PRO A 206 1.18 -11.88 29.76
CA PRO A 206 2.10 -13.02 29.77
C PRO A 206 1.48 -14.25 29.05
N GLY A 207 2.20 -14.82 28.08
CA GLY A 207 1.75 -16.00 27.31
C GLY A 207 1.18 -15.73 25.92
N PHE A 208 0.91 -14.47 25.56
CA PHE A 208 0.43 -14.13 24.22
C PHE A 208 1.53 -14.40 23.16
N ARG A 209 1.23 -15.23 22.16
CA ARG A 209 2.23 -15.71 21.18
C ARG A 209 2.43 -14.67 20.08
N TYR A 210 3.67 -14.51 19.60
CA TYR A 210 4.05 -13.56 18.53
C TYR A 210 3.08 -13.58 17.34
N ILE A 211 2.77 -14.78 16.80
CA ILE A 211 1.88 -14.94 15.66
C ILE A 211 0.45 -14.47 15.97
N THR A 212 -0.06 -14.76 17.17
CA THR A 212 -1.40 -14.32 17.58
C THR A 212 -1.48 -12.80 17.60
N ALA A 213 -0.47 -12.12 18.13
CA ALA A 213 -0.43 -10.66 18.12
C ALA A 213 -0.30 -10.07 16.72
N LEU A 214 0.54 -10.66 15.88
CA LEU A 214 0.66 -10.23 14.50
C LEU A 214 -0.68 -10.36 13.75
N ILE A 215 -1.43 -11.45 14.00
CA ILE A 215 -2.79 -11.60 13.47
C ILE A 215 -3.71 -10.52 14.02
N SER A 216 -3.71 -10.25 15.32
CA SER A 216 -4.56 -9.20 15.91
C SER A 216 -4.28 -7.81 15.34
N ILE A 217 -3.02 -7.52 15.01
CA ILE A 217 -2.62 -6.25 14.38
C ILE A 217 -3.07 -6.19 12.91
N LEU A 218 -2.89 -7.29 12.16
CA LEU A 218 -3.18 -7.31 10.72
C LEU A 218 -4.66 -7.56 10.40
N ALA A 219 -5.41 -8.19 11.30
CA ALA A 219 -6.80 -8.60 11.06
C ALA A 219 -7.70 -7.43 10.63
N PRO A 220 -7.66 -6.22 11.25
CA PRO A 220 -8.46 -5.10 10.78
C PRO A 220 -8.16 -4.73 9.32
N PHE A 221 -6.89 -4.70 8.92
CA PHE A 221 -6.51 -4.38 7.54
C PHE A 221 -6.92 -5.47 6.55
N ILE A 222 -6.77 -6.74 6.93
CA ILE A 222 -7.23 -7.88 6.11
C ILE A 222 -8.75 -7.81 5.91
N VAL A 223 -9.51 -7.54 6.97
CA VAL A 223 -10.98 -7.46 6.91
C VAL A 223 -11.42 -6.28 6.06
N ILE A 224 -10.80 -5.11 6.21
CA ILE A 224 -11.12 -3.92 5.41
C ILE A 224 -10.79 -4.19 3.93
N SER A 225 -9.56 -4.61 3.62
CA SER A 225 -9.12 -4.92 2.25
C SER A 225 -10.04 -5.97 1.59
N ALA A 226 -10.24 -7.13 2.23
CA ALA A 226 -11.08 -8.19 1.69
C ALA A 226 -12.55 -7.75 1.56
N GLY A 227 -13.07 -7.02 2.56
CA GLY A 227 -14.44 -6.51 2.52
C GLY A 227 -14.68 -5.56 1.35
N MET A 228 -13.73 -4.67 1.07
CA MET A 228 -13.82 -3.72 -0.04
C MET A 228 -13.65 -4.41 -1.40
N TYR A 229 -12.75 -5.39 -1.50
CA TYR A 229 -12.62 -6.20 -2.69
C TYR A 229 -13.90 -7.00 -2.99
N LEU A 230 -14.45 -7.70 -2.01
CA LEU A 230 -15.70 -8.45 -2.14
C LEU A 230 -16.89 -7.52 -2.45
N PHE A 231 -16.92 -6.33 -1.86
CA PHE A 231 -17.89 -5.30 -2.21
C PHE A 231 -17.79 -4.92 -3.69
N THR A 232 -16.59 -4.69 -4.22
CA THR A 232 -16.36 -4.45 -5.64
C THR A 232 -16.82 -5.64 -6.49
N LEU A 233 -16.49 -6.88 -6.12
CA LEU A 233 -16.92 -8.08 -6.86
C LEU A 233 -18.45 -8.19 -6.97
N VAL A 234 -19.18 -7.83 -5.91
CA VAL A 234 -20.62 -8.02 -5.80
C VAL A 234 -21.42 -6.83 -6.34
N LYS A 235 -20.88 -5.62 -6.25
CA LYS A 235 -21.63 -4.38 -6.53
C LYS A 235 -21.18 -3.62 -7.76
N ALA A 236 -19.97 -3.84 -8.27
CA ALA A 236 -19.52 -3.13 -9.44
C ALA A 236 -20.32 -3.57 -10.68
N PRO A 237 -20.80 -2.63 -11.52
CA PRO A 237 -21.45 -2.94 -12.78
C PRO A 237 -20.44 -3.23 -13.91
N TYR A 238 -19.17 -3.46 -13.56
CA TYR A 238 -18.06 -3.67 -14.48
C TYR A 238 -17.40 -5.02 -14.23
N THR A 239 -16.82 -5.59 -15.29
CA THR A 239 -15.97 -6.78 -15.17
C THR A 239 -14.66 -6.45 -14.47
N LEU A 240 -14.05 -7.45 -13.81
CA LEU A 240 -12.74 -7.28 -13.19
C LEU A 240 -11.65 -6.88 -14.18
N THR A 241 -11.76 -7.34 -15.43
CA THR A 241 -10.85 -6.92 -16.49
C THR A 241 -10.97 -5.42 -16.75
N GLN A 242 -12.19 -4.87 -16.83
CA GLN A 242 -12.36 -3.42 -16.99
C GLN A 242 -11.80 -2.66 -15.77
N ILE A 243 -12.03 -3.16 -14.56
CA ILE A 243 -11.60 -2.48 -13.34
C ILE A 243 -10.07 -2.50 -13.20
N PHE A 244 -9.43 -3.66 -13.36
CA PHE A 244 -8.03 -3.87 -12.97
C PHE A 244 -7.05 -3.94 -14.13
N ILE A 245 -7.49 -4.18 -15.37
CA ILE A 245 -6.59 -4.28 -16.52
C ILE A 245 -6.52 -2.93 -17.26
N PRO A 246 -5.31 -2.34 -17.39
CA PRO A 246 -5.08 -1.13 -18.17
C PRO A 246 -5.61 -1.23 -19.59
N SER A 247 -6.34 -0.21 -20.04
CA SER A 247 -6.74 -0.11 -21.44
C SER A 247 -5.53 0.07 -22.37
N THR A 248 -5.74 -0.26 -23.65
CA THR A 248 -4.77 0.01 -24.72
C THR A 248 -4.44 1.50 -24.76
N TYR A 249 -3.18 1.83 -25.01
CA TYR A 249 -2.73 3.22 -25.10
C TYR A 249 -2.95 3.77 -26.52
N ASP A 250 -4.21 3.96 -26.87
CA ASP A 250 -4.66 4.53 -28.14
C ASP A 250 -4.80 6.06 -28.08
N ASP A 251 -5.18 6.68 -29.19
CA ASP A 251 -5.29 8.14 -29.30
C ASP A 251 -6.40 8.73 -28.42
N VAL A 252 -7.44 7.95 -28.08
CA VAL A 252 -8.50 8.38 -27.16
C VAL A 252 -7.92 8.54 -25.76
N VAL A 253 -7.19 7.53 -25.28
CA VAL A 253 -6.58 7.57 -23.94
C VAL A 253 -5.48 8.65 -23.85
N LYS A 254 -4.73 8.91 -24.92
CA LYS A 254 -3.66 9.93 -24.90
C LYS A 254 -4.18 11.34 -24.65
N HIS A 255 -5.35 11.67 -25.20
CA HIS A 255 -5.90 13.03 -25.18
C HIS A 255 -7.01 13.24 -24.13
N ASP A 256 -7.40 12.20 -23.40
CA ASP A 256 -8.38 12.29 -22.32
C ASP A 256 -7.69 12.15 -20.94
N TRP A 257 -7.74 13.22 -20.14
CA TRP A 257 -7.14 13.26 -18.80
C TRP A 257 -7.65 12.15 -17.89
N VAL A 258 -8.97 11.90 -17.91
CA VAL A 258 -9.64 10.96 -17.00
C VAL A 258 -9.24 9.53 -17.35
N LEU A 259 -9.31 9.18 -18.63
CA LEU A 259 -8.92 7.85 -19.10
C LEU A 259 -7.43 7.58 -18.89
N ARG A 260 -6.58 8.60 -19.12
CA ARG A 260 -5.14 8.49 -18.87
C ARG A 260 -4.84 8.29 -17.39
N MET A 261 -5.53 9.03 -16.51
CA MET A 261 -5.39 8.89 -15.06
C MET A 261 -5.83 7.52 -14.55
N ARG A 262 -6.98 7.01 -15.03
CA ARG A 262 -7.43 5.65 -14.74
C ARG A 262 -6.36 4.63 -15.12
N ARG A 263 -5.83 4.73 -16.34
CA ARG A 263 -4.80 3.81 -16.84
C ARG A 263 -3.52 3.87 -16.01
N ILE A 264 -3.09 5.07 -15.58
CA ILE A 264 -1.96 5.26 -14.67
C ILE A 264 -2.18 4.49 -13.37
N LEU A 265 -3.34 4.67 -12.73
CA LEU A 265 -3.65 4.04 -11.45
C LEU A 265 -3.78 2.52 -11.57
N GLN A 266 -4.27 1.99 -12.69
CA GLN A 266 -4.30 0.55 -12.95
C GLN A 266 -2.88 -0.04 -13.04
N TRP A 267 -1.96 0.62 -13.75
CA TRP A 267 -0.55 0.21 -13.75
C TRP A 267 0.10 0.35 -12.38
N ASP A 268 -0.22 1.42 -11.65
CA ASP A 268 0.26 1.67 -10.29
C ASP A 268 -0.07 0.48 -9.39
N GLU A 269 -1.34 0.09 -9.35
CA GLU A 269 -1.86 -1.03 -8.59
C GLU A 269 -1.20 -2.37 -8.96
N ILE A 270 -1.18 -2.71 -10.25
CA ILE A 270 -0.59 -3.98 -10.74
C ILE A 270 0.86 -4.11 -10.29
N ILE A 271 1.66 -3.04 -10.42
CA ILE A 271 3.08 -3.11 -10.16
C ILE A 271 3.37 -3.07 -8.65
N ILE A 272 2.60 -2.32 -7.85
CA ILE A 272 2.69 -2.35 -6.39
C ILE A 272 2.47 -3.77 -5.88
N PHE A 273 1.36 -4.41 -6.26
CA PHE A 273 1.06 -5.76 -5.75
C PHE A 273 1.95 -6.82 -6.38
N GLY A 274 2.25 -6.72 -7.68
CA GLY A 274 3.16 -7.64 -8.35
C GLY A 274 4.55 -7.64 -7.71
N SER A 275 5.11 -6.45 -7.46
CA SER A 275 6.39 -6.33 -6.75
C SER A 275 6.29 -6.75 -5.29
N GLY A 276 5.17 -6.49 -4.60
CA GLY A 276 4.93 -6.98 -3.24
C GLY A 276 4.95 -8.50 -3.15
N LEU A 277 4.24 -9.19 -4.03
CA LEU A 277 4.24 -10.65 -4.10
C LEU A 277 5.62 -11.20 -4.44
N LEU A 278 6.34 -10.56 -5.36
CA LEU A 278 7.72 -10.92 -5.69
C LEU A 278 8.66 -10.74 -4.48
N TRP A 279 8.47 -9.68 -3.70
CA TRP A 279 9.22 -9.44 -2.47
C TRP A 279 8.90 -10.47 -1.39
N LEU A 280 7.63 -10.84 -1.19
CA LEU A 280 7.26 -11.94 -0.29
C LEU A 280 7.87 -13.26 -0.75
N ALA A 281 7.94 -13.47 -2.06
CA ALA A 281 8.55 -14.66 -2.63
C ALA A 281 10.04 -14.74 -2.31
N TRP A 282 10.77 -13.66 -2.55
CA TRP A 282 12.15 -13.50 -2.12
C TRP A 282 12.30 -13.68 -0.60
N LYS A 283 11.40 -13.10 0.20
CA LYS A 283 11.39 -13.15 1.67
C LYS A 283 11.26 -14.58 2.21
N ALA A 284 10.51 -15.44 1.52
CA ALA A 284 10.30 -16.85 1.85
C ALA A 284 11.48 -17.75 1.47
N GLY A 285 12.38 -17.26 0.61
CA GLY A 285 13.40 -18.05 -0.07
C GLY A 285 12.84 -18.65 -1.35
N TRP A 286 13.35 -18.20 -2.50
CA TRP A 286 12.88 -18.58 -3.84
C TRP A 286 12.86 -20.11 -4.06
N ASP A 287 13.87 -20.79 -3.52
CA ASP A 287 14.06 -22.24 -3.53
C ASP A 287 13.05 -23.01 -2.65
N ARG A 288 12.40 -22.31 -1.70
CA ARG A 288 11.50 -22.91 -0.71
C ARG A 288 10.03 -22.62 -0.96
N MET A 289 9.72 -21.83 -1.98
CA MET A 289 8.35 -21.65 -2.44
C MET A 289 7.89 -22.89 -3.20
N ARG A 290 7.32 -23.81 -2.43
CA ARG A 290 6.60 -24.96 -3.00
C ARG A 290 5.47 -24.44 -3.89
N PRO A 291 5.20 -25.07 -5.05
CA PRO A 291 4.08 -24.70 -5.93
C PRO A 291 2.74 -24.59 -5.19
N ALA A 292 2.51 -25.42 -4.17
CA ALA A 292 1.32 -25.34 -3.33
C ALA A 292 1.17 -24.01 -2.57
N ARG A 293 2.28 -23.41 -2.09
CA ARG A 293 2.23 -22.09 -1.42
C ARG A 293 1.96 -20.97 -2.42
N LEU A 294 2.55 -21.07 -3.62
CA LEU A 294 2.25 -20.18 -4.74
C LEU A 294 0.78 -20.25 -5.15
N GLY A 295 0.26 -21.46 -5.36
CA GLY A 295 -1.14 -21.69 -5.70
C GLY A 295 -2.10 -21.18 -4.63
N LEU A 296 -1.80 -21.41 -3.34
CA LEU A 296 -2.60 -20.87 -2.23
C LEU A 296 -2.54 -19.34 -2.18
N SER A 297 -1.40 -18.73 -2.51
CA SER A 297 -1.25 -17.27 -2.55
C SER A 297 -2.05 -16.65 -3.69
N ALA A 298 -1.97 -17.25 -4.88
CA ALA A 298 -2.76 -16.84 -6.03
C ALA A 298 -4.26 -16.99 -5.74
N ALA A 299 -4.67 -18.11 -5.13
CA ALA A 299 -6.04 -18.31 -4.69
C ALA A 299 -6.48 -17.26 -3.66
N ALA A 300 -5.64 -16.92 -2.69
CA ALA A 300 -5.95 -15.90 -1.69
C ALA A 300 -6.14 -14.51 -2.32
N VAL A 301 -5.31 -14.14 -3.30
CA VAL A 301 -5.46 -12.88 -4.06
C VAL A 301 -6.76 -12.88 -4.88
N LEU A 302 -7.10 -13.98 -5.53
CA LEU A 302 -8.32 -14.08 -6.32
C LEU A 302 -9.60 -14.04 -5.47
N VAL A 303 -9.55 -14.61 -4.26
CA VAL A 303 -10.73 -14.70 -3.38
C VAL A 303 -10.89 -13.46 -2.50
N PHE A 304 -9.79 -12.95 -1.94
CA PHE A 304 -9.82 -11.88 -0.95
C PHE A 304 -9.26 -10.55 -1.46
N GLY A 305 -8.77 -10.50 -2.69
CA GLY A 305 -8.13 -9.30 -3.24
C GLY A 305 -6.63 -9.23 -2.93
N PRO A 306 -5.92 -8.32 -3.61
CA PRO A 306 -4.47 -8.26 -3.55
C PRO A 306 -3.92 -7.90 -2.17
N GLY A 307 -4.49 -6.92 -1.47
CA GLY A 307 -4.05 -6.52 -0.13
C GLY A 307 -4.19 -7.63 0.92
N ALA A 308 -5.38 -8.19 1.06
CA ALA A 308 -5.65 -9.29 1.98
C ALA A 308 -4.85 -10.55 1.62
N GLY A 309 -4.77 -10.89 0.34
CA GLY A 309 -3.95 -12.00 -0.16
C GLY A 309 -2.46 -11.84 0.20
N PHE A 310 -1.91 -10.64 0.01
CA PHE A 310 -0.54 -10.31 0.42
C PHE A 310 -0.34 -10.48 1.93
N ALA A 311 -1.24 -9.94 2.76
CA ALA A 311 -1.13 -10.02 4.21
C ALA A 311 -1.25 -11.46 4.74
N LEU A 312 -2.17 -12.25 4.18
CA LEU A 312 -2.33 -13.68 4.51
C LEU A 312 -1.10 -14.49 4.13
N LEU A 313 -0.50 -14.23 2.96
CA LEU A 313 0.74 -14.86 2.55
C LEU A 313 1.89 -14.48 3.50
N TRP A 314 2.01 -13.20 3.85
CA TRP A 314 3.02 -12.76 4.81
C TRP A 314 2.85 -13.47 6.16
N LEU A 315 1.63 -13.56 6.69
CA LEU A 315 1.33 -14.31 7.92
C LEU A 315 1.74 -15.78 7.82
N ALA A 316 1.49 -16.44 6.68
CA ALA A 316 1.90 -17.82 6.45
C ALA A 316 3.43 -17.98 6.48
N ILE A 317 4.17 -17.04 5.88
CA ILE A 317 5.65 -17.02 5.89
C ILE A 317 6.18 -16.83 7.32
N GLU A 318 5.61 -15.89 8.09
CA GLU A 318 5.99 -15.65 9.49
C GLU A 318 5.71 -16.87 10.38
N ARG A 319 4.55 -17.51 10.20
CA ARG A 319 4.17 -18.73 10.93
C ARG A 319 5.10 -19.90 10.62
N GLY A 320 5.44 -20.10 9.35
CA GLY A 320 6.39 -21.12 8.92
C GLY A 320 7.77 -20.91 9.55
N SER A 321 8.27 -19.68 9.52
CA SER A 321 9.56 -19.30 10.12
C SER A 321 9.57 -19.54 11.64
N ALA A 322 8.48 -19.22 12.33
CA ALA A 322 8.35 -19.41 13.77
C ALA A 322 8.32 -20.90 14.19
N ASN A 323 7.76 -21.78 13.36
CA ASN A 323 7.73 -23.21 13.63
C ASN A 323 9.12 -23.85 13.45
N GLU A 324 9.83 -23.52 12.37
CA GLU A 324 11.19 -24.01 12.12
C GLU A 324 12.17 -23.61 13.23
N GLU A 325 12.03 -22.39 13.78
CA GLU A 325 12.84 -21.93 14.91
C GLU A 325 12.62 -22.79 16.18
N LYS A 326 11.36 -23.16 16.45
CA LYS A 326 11.02 -24.04 17.58
C LYS A 326 11.62 -25.44 17.42
N GLU A 327 11.54 -26.00 16.21
CA GLU A 327 12.13 -27.30 15.90
C GLU A 327 13.66 -27.29 16.05
N LYS A 328 14.32 -26.23 15.58
CA LYS A 328 15.77 -26.08 15.74
C LYS A 328 16.16 -26.00 17.23
N LYS A 329 15.45 -25.18 18.01
CA LYS A 329 15.66 -25.09 19.48
C LYS A 329 15.43 -26.42 20.20
N ALA A 330 14.43 -27.20 19.77
CA ALA A 330 14.18 -28.53 20.33
C ALA A 330 15.31 -29.52 20.02
N LYS A 331 15.82 -29.53 18.78
CA LYS A 331 16.97 -30.35 18.36
C LYS A 331 18.24 -29.98 19.11
N ASP A 332 18.51 -28.69 19.27
CA ASP A 332 19.70 -28.20 19.98
C ASP A 332 19.66 -28.57 21.48
N LYS A 333 18.49 -28.49 22.12
CA LYS A 333 18.28 -28.96 23.51
C LYS A 333 18.42 -30.48 23.64
N GLY A 334 18.02 -31.24 22.62
CA GLY A 334 18.15 -32.70 22.61
C GLY A 334 19.60 -33.18 22.41
N ARG A 335 20.46 -32.38 21.76
CA ARG A 335 21.90 -32.68 21.59
C ARG A 335 22.77 -32.31 22.79
N ALA A 336 22.25 -31.49 23.70
CA ALA A 336 22.96 -31.04 24.90
C ALA A 336 22.65 -31.89 26.15
N ARG A 337 21.89 -32.97 26.00
CA ARG A 337 21.56 -33.97 27.03
C ARG A 337 22.19 -35.29 26.67
#